data_AF-A0A6A9ST75-F1
#
_entry.id   AF-A0A6A9ST75-F1
#
_cell.length_a   1.000
_cell.length_b   1.000
_cell.length_c   1.000
_cell.angle_alpha   90.00
_cell.angle_beta   90.00
_cell.angle_gamma   90.00
#
_symmetry.space_group_name_H-M   'P 1'
#
loop_
_entity.id
_entity.type
_entity.pdbx_description
1 polymer ?
#
loop_
_entity_poly.entity_id
_entity_poly.type
_entity_poly.pdbx_seq_one_letter_code
_entity_poly.pdbx_strand_id
1 'polypeptide(L)'
;MRRSAEWMVLCDERILEYLSEKESGTPSEMANSGFVRWTRSYISQRAKKLVEHGLLKHLGNGVYIITDEGEAYLDEEYDAEAGRYLNRDVANNGDNSPAEAEGTNGPNGA
;
A
#
# COMPACT_ATOMS: atom_id res chain seq x y z
N MET A 1 1.18 -1.47 -13.55
CA MET A 1 1.68 -2.77 -13.08
C MET A 1 1.99 -2.65 -11.61
N ARG A 2 1.50 -3.59 -10.79
CA ARG A 2 1.78 -3.68 -9.35
C ARG A 2 3.28 -3.57 -9.05
N ARG A 3 3.62 -2.82 -8.00
CA ARG A 3 5.00 -2.55 -7.56
C ARG A 3 5.40 -3.52 -6.46
N SER A 4 5.58 -4.78 -6.85
CA SER A 4 6.00 -5.86 -5.95
C SER A 4 7.42 -5.63 -5.42
N ALA A 5 7.63 -5.98 -4.15
CA ALA A 5 8.93 -5.94 -3.52
C ALA A 5 9.75 -7.20 -3.79
N GLU A 6 11.07 -7.13 -3.64
CA GLU A 6 11.97 -8.29 -3.79
C GLU A 6 11.62 -9.42 -2.80
N TRP A 7 11.11 -9.04 -1.63
CA TRP A 7 10.75 -9.98 -0.57
C TRP A 7 9.42 -10.71 -0.79
N MET A 8 8.62 -10.27 -1.77
CA MET A 8 7.32 -10.82 -2.10
C MET A 8 7.43 -12.04 -3.01
N VAL A 9 6.42 -12.90 -2.93
CA VAL A 9 6.25 -14.08 -3.77
C VAL A 9 4.80 -14.16 -4.23
N LEU A 10 4.52 -15.00 -5.24
CA LEU A 10 3.16 -15.17 -5.78
C LEU A 10 2.10 -15.52 -4.71
N CYS A 11 2.50 -16.24 -3.65
CA CYS A 11 1.61 -16.56 -2.54
C CYS A 11 1.07 -15.30 -1.85
N ASP A 12 1.88 -14.25 -1.72
CA ASP A 12 1.45 -13.01 -1.06
C ASP A 12 0.36 -12.30 -1.85
N GLU A 13 0.51 -12.23 -3.17
CA GLU A 13 -0.51 -11.63 -4.04
C GLU A 13 -1.82 -12.40 -3.95
N ARG A 14 -1.76 -13.73 -3.95
CA ARG A 14 -2.95 -14.57 -3.81
C ARG A 14 -3.61 -14.42 -2.44
N ILE A 15 -2.85 -14.17 -1.37
CA ILE A 15 -3.40 -13.88 -0.04
C ILE A 15 -4.11 -12.52 -0.05
N LEU A 16 -3.48 -11.48 -0.60
CA LEU A 16 -4.06 -10.13 -0.69
C LEU A 16 -5.36 -10.15 -1.50
N GLU A 17 -5.35 -10.74 -2.69
CA GLU A 17 -6.55 -10.85 -3.54
C GLU A 17 -7.67 -11.64 -2.88
N TYR A 18 -7.35 -12.74 -2.18
CA TYR A 18 -8.35 -13.50 -1.43
C TYR A 18 -9.01 -12.64 -0.35
N LEU A 19 -8.22 -11.86 0.38
CA LEU A 19 -8.71 -11.03 1.48
C LEU A 19 -9.44 -9.78 1.00
N SER A 20 -9.08 -9.22 -0.16
CA SER A 20 -9.83 -8.17 -0.85
C SER A 20 -11.23 -8.67 -1.26
N GLU A 21 -11.34 -9.91 -1.77
CA GLU A 21 -12.64 -10.48 -2.16
C GLU A 21 -13.50 -10.97 -0.97
N LYS A 22 -12.87 -11.48 0.10
CA LYS A 22 -13.56 -12.14 1.24
C LYS A 22 -13.64 -11.30 2.51
N GLU A 23 -13.10 -10.08 2.51
CA GLU A 23 -12.96 -9.14 3.65
C GLU A 23 -12.07 -9.65 4.80
N SER A 24 -12.10 -10.95 5.11
CA SER A 24 -11.28 -11.59 6.14
C SER A 24 -11.00 -13.06 5.82
N GLY A 25 -10.03 -13.64 6.51
CA GLY A 25 -9.78 -15.07 6.42
C GLY A 25 -8.63 -15.57 7.28
N THR A 26 -8.65 -16.88 7.51
CA THR A 26 -7.59 -17.63 8.18
C THR A 26 -6.73 -18.39 7.17
N PRO A 27 -5.48 -18.75 7.51
CA PRO A 27 -4.63 -19.58 6.65
C PRO A 27 -5.27 -20.92 6.26
N SER A 28 -6.16 -21.46 7.09
CA SER A 28 -6.90 -22.69 6.80
C SER A 28 -7.95 -22.46 5.70
N GLU A 29 -8.73 -21.39 5.81
CA GLU A 29 -9.75 -21.04 4.80
C GLU A 29 -9.11 -20.69 3.46
N MET A 30 -8.01 -19.92 3.47
CA MET A 30 -7.24 -19.62 2.28
C MET A 30 -6.73 -20.88 1.59
N ALA A 31 -6.12 -21.82 2.33
CA ALA A 31 -5.65 -23.09 1.77
C ALA A 31 -6.78 -23.93 1.17
N ASN A 32 -7.94 -23.96 1.85
CA ASN A 32 -9.09 -24.76 1.44
C ASN A 32 -9.91 -24.12 0.30
N SER A 33 -9.70 -22.83 0.02
CA SER A 33 -10.41 -22.10 -1.04
C SER A 33 -10.14 -22.63 -2.46
N GLY A 34 -9.01 -23.33 -2.66
CA GLY A 34 -8.51 -23.68 -3.99
C GLY A 34 -7.94 -22.50 -4.80
N PHE A 35 -8.06 -21.27 -4.29
CA PHE A 35 -7.50 -20.05 -4.87
C PHE A 35 -6.06 -19.81 -4.38
N VAL A 36 -5.86 -19.80 -3.05
CA VAL A 36 -4.52 -19.73 -2.46
C VAL A 36 -3.93 -21.14 -2.36
N ARG A 37 -3.32 -21.60 -3.46
CA ARG A 37 -2.84 -22.99 -3.64
C ARG A 37 -1.51 -23.29 -2.93
N TRP A 38 -1.41 -22.91 -1.66
CA TRP A 38 -0.28 -23.25 -0.78
C TRP A 38 -0.77 -23.93 0.50
N THR A 39 0.17 -24.53 1.24
CA THR A 39 -0.16 -25.13 2.53
C THR A 39 -0.53 -24.06 3.55
N ARG A 40 -1.42 -24.42 4.48
CA ARG A 40 -1.79 -23.57 5.63
C ARG A 40 -0.58 -23.01 6.37
N SER A 41 0.47 -23.81 6.59
CA SER A 41 1.66 -23.37 7.32
C SER A 41 2.45 -22.31 6.55
N TYR A 42 2.59 -22.47 5.24
CA TYR A 42 3.27 -21.50 4.39
C TYR A 42 2.48 -20.20 4.29
N ILE A 43 1.15 -20.29 4.08
CA ILE A 43 0.25 -19.13 4.09
C ILE A 43 0.37 -18.38 5.41
N SER A 44 0.41 -19.09 6.55
CA SER A 44 0.57 -18.43 7.85
C SER A 44 1.91 -17.70 8.01
N GLN A 45 3.01 -18.22 7.44
CA GLN A 45 4.30 -17.53 7.43
C GLN A 45 4.25 -16.27 6.57
N ARG A 46 3.66 -16.38 5.37
CA ARG A 46 3.50 -15.25 4.43
C ARG A 46 2.58 -14.16 4.95
N ALA A 47 1.44 -14.52 5.53
CA ALA A 47 0.51 -13.56 6.15
C ALA A 47 1.17 -12.74 7.27
N LYS A 48 2.03 -13.35 8.09
CA LYS A 48 2.81 -12.62 9.10
C LYS A 48 3.78 -11.62 8.46
N LYS A 49 4.48 -12.01 7.40
CA LYS A 49 5.36 -11.11 6.67
C LYS A 49 4.60 -9.93 6.05
N LEU A 50 3.42 -10.18 5.48
CA LEU A 50 2.54 -9.13 4.98
C LEU A 50 2.09 -8.17 6.10
N VAL A 51 1.83 -8.67 7.31
CA VAL A 51 1.56 -7.83 8.49
C VAL A 51 2.77 -6.98 8.88
N GLU A 52 3.98 -7.53 8.84
CA GLU A 52 5.23 -6.79 9.10
C GLU A 52 5.43 -5.61 8.13
N HIS A 53 4.97 -5.77 6.89
CA HIS A 53 5.00 -4.73 5.85
C HIS A 53 3.72 -3.88 5.77
N GLY A 54 2.78 -4.05 6.71
CA GLY A 54 1.57 -3.22 6.79
C GLY A 54 0.52 -3.48 5.71
N LEU A 55 0.68 -4.51 4.88
CA LEU A 55 -0.27 -4.86 3.81
C LEU A 55 -1.46 -5.70 4.32
N LEU A 56 -1.32 -6.30 5.50
CA LEU A 56 -2.39 -7.01 6.21
C LEU A 56 -2.44 -6.58 7.67
N LYS A 57 -3.57 -6.86 8.33
CA LYS A 57 -3.75 -6.72 9.77
C LYS A 57 -4.19 -8.04 10.40
N HIS A 58 -3.57 -8.41 11.52
CA HIS A 58 -3.94 -9.58 12.31
C HIS A 58 -4.94 -9.21 13.41
N LEU A 59 -6.09 -9.89 13.43
CA LEU A 59 -7.16 -9.63 14.41
C LEU A 59 -7.15 -10.62 15.60
N GLY A 60 -6.18 -11.53 15.66
CA GLY A 60 -6.15 -12.63 16.64
C GLY A 60 -6.72 -13.93 16.09
N ASN A 61 -6.46 -15.05 16.78
CA ASN A 61 -6.90 -16.41 16.38
C ASN A 61 -6.55 -16.84 14.94
N GLY A 62 -5.57 -16.18 14.32
CA GLY A 62 -5.16 -16.44 12.94
C GLY A 62 -6.06 -15.80 11.88
N VAL A 63 -6.96 -14.89 12.27
CA VAL A 63 -7.78 -14.09 11.35
C VAL A 63 -6.98 -12.91 10.85
N TYR A 64 -6.94 -12.73 9.53
CA TYR A 64 -6.31 -11.60 8.85
C TYR A 64 -7.33 -10.85 8.02
N ILE A 65 -7.12 -9.55 7.89
CA ILE A 65 -7.82 -8.67 6.95
C ILE A 65 -6.79 -7.90 6.12
N ILE A 66 -7.19 -7.45 4.94
CA ILE A 66 -6.38 -6.52 4.13
C ILE A 66 -6.45 -5.11 4.71
N THR A 67 -5.38 -4.34 4.54
CA THR A 67 -5.29 -2.92 4.94
C THR A 67 -5.51 -2.01 3.74
N ASP A 68 -5.63 -0.70 3.98
CA ASP A 68 -5.72 0.30 2.92
C ASP A 68 -4.45 0.29 2.04
N GLU A 69 -3.27 0.07 2.61
CA GLU A 69 -2.02 -0.11 1.85
C GLU A 69 -2.03 -1.40 1.03
N GLY A 70 -2.62 -2.47 1.56
CA GLY A 70 -2.79 -3.73 0.85
C GLY A 70 -3.71 -3.61 -0.36
N GLU A 71 -4.85 -2.94 -0.22
CA GLU A 71 -5.77 -2.65 -1.32
C GLU A 71 -5.10 -1.73 -2.35
N ALA A 72 -4.44 -0.66 -1.90
CA ALA A 72 -3.70 0.23 -2.78
C ALA A 72 -2.56 -0.48 -3.54
N TYR A 73 -1.93 -1.49 -2.95
CA TYR A 73 -0.98 -2.33 -3.68
C TYR A 73 -1.67 -3.11 -4.81
N LEU A 74 -2.85 -3.68 -4.55
CA LEU A 74 -3.62 -4.40 -5.56
C LEU A 74 -4.09 -3.49 -6.71
N ASP A 75 -4.42 -2.24 -6.38
CA ASP A 75 -4.85 -1.18 -7.30
C ASP A 75 -3.68 -0.44 -8.00
N GLU A 76 -2.44 -0.90 -7.77
CA GLU A 76 -1.22 -0.32 -8.36
C GLU A 76 -0.92 1.12 -7.91
N GLU A 77 -1.40 1.52 -6.73
CA GLU A 77 -1.21 2.83 -6.11
C GLU A 77 -0.17 2.83 -4.98
N TYR A 78 0.40 1.67 -4.64
CA TYR A 78 1.38 1.50 -3.56
C TYR A 78 2.63 0.73 -4.02
N ASP A 79 3.80 1.19 -3.60
CA ASP A 79 5.09 0.53 -3.78
C ASP A 79 5.47 -0.28 -2.54
N ALA A 80 5.43 -1.61 -2.67
CA ALA A 80 5.69 -2.52 -1.54
C ALA A 80 7.17 -2.60 -1.15
N GLU A 81 8.10 -2.26 -2.07
CA GLU A 81 9.53 -2.21 -1.76
C GLU A 81 9.85 -0.94 -0.98
N ALA A 82 9.33 0.19 -1.47
CA ALA A 82 9.54 1.50 -0.85
C ALA A 82 8.64 1.77 0.36
N GLY A 83 7.58 0.99 0.54
CA GLY A 83 6.61 1.15 1.63
C GLY A 83 5.83 2.48 1.56
N ARG A 84 5.44 2.92 0.36
CA ARG A 84 4.74 4.21 0.17
C ARG A 84 3.76 4.22 -1.01
N TYR A 85 2.76 5.09 -0.91
CA TYR A 85 1.86 5.41 -2.03
C TYR A 85 2.60 6.10 -3.18
N LEU A 86 2.25 5.75 -4.43
CA LEU A 86 2.85 6.29 -5.65
C LEU A 86 2.38 7.73 -5.97
N ASN A 87 1.18 8.10 -5.53
CA ASN A 87 0.56 9.41 -5.84
C ASN A 87 0.81 10.50 -4.78
N ARG A 88 1.70 10.30 -3.81
CA ARG A 88 2.02 11.33 -2.80
C ARG A 88 2.94 12.45 -3.31
N ASP A 89 3.39 12.37 -4.56
CA ASP A 89 4.27 13.36 -5.19
C ASP A 89 3.52 14.44 -6.00
N VAL A 90 2.18 14.39 -6.12
CA VAL A 90 1.39 15.44 -6.81
C VAL A 90 0.76 16.49 -5.88
N ALA A 91 0.93 16.39 -4.55
CA ALA A 91 0.39 17.35 -3.58
C ALA A 91 1.46 18.18 -2.86
N ASN A 92 2.66 18.32 -3.44
CA ASN A 92 3.70 19.21 -2.92
C ASN A 92 4.34 20.10 -4.00
N ASN A 93 3.57 20.45 -5.04
CA ASN A 93 3.77 21.74 -5.70
C ASN A 93 2.99 22.77 -4.89
N GLY A 94 3.59 23.23 -3.80
CA GLY A 94 3.23 24.51 -3.23
C GLY A 94 3.54 25.56 -4.30
N ASP A 95 2.50 26.05 -4.97
CA ASP A 95 2.50 27.32 -5.66
C ASP A 95 2.98 28.39 -4.67
N ASN A 96 4.30 28.60 -4.63
CA ASN A 96 4.87 29.86 -4.20
C ASN A 96 5.24 30.63 -5.47
N SER A 97 4.22 31.12 -6.16
CA SER A 97 4.39 32.28 -7.03
C SER A 97 4.78 33.44 -6.12
N PRO A 98 5.98 34.03 -6.23
CA PRO A 98 6.21 35.33 -5.64
C PRO A 98 5.30 36.29 -6.38
N ALA A 99 4.21 36.72 -5.73
CA ALA A 99 3.37 37.78 -6.23
C ALA A 99 4.25 38.99 -6.50
N GLU A 100 4.25 39.41 -7.76
CA GLU A 100 4.86 40.63 -8.27
C GLU A 100 4.33 41.82 -7.47
N ALA A 101 5.16 42.37 -6.59
CA ALA A 101 4.92 43.69 -6.01
C ALA A 101 5.61 44.74 -6.91
N GLU A 102 4.98 45.06 -8.03
CA GLU A 102 5.24 46.34 -8.70
C GLU A 102 4.61 47.47 -7.87
N GLY A 103 5.44 48.08 -7.01
CA GLY A 103 5.17 49.35 -6.34
C GLY A 103 6.21 50.37 -6.77
N THR A 104 5.87 51.17 -7.77
CA THR A 104 6.67 52.25 -8.35
C THR A 104 7.12 53.28 -7.30
N ASN A 105 8.42 53.48 -7.12
CA ASN A 105 8.95 54.68 -6.49
C ASN A 105 9.56 55.60 -7.56
N GLY A 106 8.76 56.56 -8.01
CA GLY A 106 9.22 57.73 -8.75
C GLY A 106 10.03 58.69 -7.86
N PRO A 107 10.78 59.63 -8.48
CA PRO A 107 11.99 60.21 -7.91
C PRO A 107 11.68 61.38 -6.97
N ASN A 108 12.50 61.59 -5.95
CA ASN A 108 12.52 62.86 -5.24
C ASN A 108 13.91 63.49 -5.33
N GLY A 109 14.01 64.50 -6.17
CA GLY A 109 15.11 65.45 -6.19
C GLY A 109 14.76 66.66 -5.33
N ALA A 110 15.70 67.07 -4.47
CA ALA A 110 15.94 68.42 -3.99
C ALA A 110 17.38 68.48 -3.46
#